data_AF-A0A2E6PSY0-F1
#
_entry.id   AF-A0A2E6PSY0-F1
#
_cell.length_a   1.000
_cell.length_b   1.000
_cell.length_c   1.000
_cell.angle_alpha   90.00
_cell.angle_beta   90.00
_cell.angle_gamma   90.00
#
_symmetry.space_group_name_H-M   'P 1'
#
loop_
_entity.id
_entity.type
_entity.pdbx_description
1 polymer ?
#
loop_
_entity_poly.entity_id
_entity_poly.type
_entity_poly.pdbx_seq_one_letter_code
_entity_poly.pdbx_strand_id
1 'polypeptide(L)'
;MASSKRADDDWVRTLSSISLNRSVVPPGEGWKSAKELKKIYNCGQVRLYHILNQGVEDGKIERFYGTEENQDGKLVRRVWYRTK
;
A
#
# COMPACT_ATOMS: atom_id res chain seq x y z
N MET A 1 -29.80 32.13 -3.27
CA MET A 1 -29.28 30.79 -3.67
C MET A 1 -27.77 30.87 -3.96
N ALA A 2 -26.93 31.27 -2.98
CA ALA A 2 -25.51 31.53 -3.22
C ALA A 2 -24.61 31.19 -2.01
N SER A 3 -24.90 30.09 -1.31
CA SER A 3 -24.15 29.71 -0.09
C SER A 3 -23.50 28.31 -0.12
N SER A 4 -23.83 27.43 -1.07
CA SER A 4 -23.26 26.06 -1.03
C SER A 4 -21.84 25.97 -1.62
N LYS A 5 -21.51 26.78 -2.65
CA LYS A 5 -20.20 26.70 -3.34
C LYS A 5 -18.98 26.93 -2.42
N ARG A 6 -19.10 27.74 -1.36
CA ARG A 6 -17.98 28.07 -0.47
C ARG A 6 -17.67 26.99 0.57
N ALA A 7 -18.69 26.27 1.04
CA ALA A 7 -18.49 25.17 1.98
C ALA A 7 -17.85 23.96 1.27
N ASP A 8 -18.25 23.71 0.02
CA ASP A 8 -17.66 22.67 -0.83
C ASP A 8 -16.17 22.96 -1.10
N ASP A 9 -15.79 24.24 -1.32
CA ASP A 9 -14.40 24.66 -1.52
C ASP A 9 -13.51 24.45 -0.28
N ASP A 10 -14.04 24.66 0.92
CA ASP A 10 -13.28 24.48 2.17
C ASP A 10 -13.04 22.99 2.47
N TRP A 11 -14.04 22.15 2.18
CA TRP A 11 -13.89 20.69 2.18
C TRP A 11 -12.89 20.23 1.13
N VAL A 12 -12.94 20.76 -0.09
CA VAL A 12 -11.99 20.41 -1.16
C VAL A 12 -10.57 20.80 -0.77
N ARG A 13 -10.36 22.00 -0.20
CA ARG A 13 -9.03 22.42 0.30
C ARG A 13 -8.53 21.54 1.43
N THR A 14 -9.38 21.24 2.41
CA THR A 14 -9.05 20.37 3.55
C THR A 14 -8.70 18.96 3.08
N LEU A 15 -9.53 18.35 2.24
CA LEU A 15 -9.30 17.00 1.71
C LEU A 15 -8.08 16.94 0.78
N SER A 16 -7.80 18.02 0.02
CA SER A 16 -6.62 18.12 -0.84
C SER A 16 -5.33 18.24 -0.02
N SER A 17 -5.34 19.01 1.07
CA SER A 17 -4.18 19.12 1.97
C SER A 17 -3.87 17.80 2.69
N ILE A 18 -4.89 17.06 3.12
CA ILE A 18 -4.76 15.69 3.65
C ILE A 18 -4.28 14.72 2.56
N SER A 19 -4.57 15.01 1.28
CA SER A 19 -4.21 14.15 0.16
C SER A 19 -2.73 14.10 -0.19
N LEU A 20 -1.97 15.13 0.16
CA LEU A 20 -0.57 15.26 -0.25
C LEU A 20 0.37 14.24 0.41
N ASN A 21 -0.04 13.59 1.51
CA ASN A 21 0.79 12.67 2.31
C ASN A 21 0.16 11.27 2.46
N ARG A 22 -0.42 10.70 1.39
CA ARG A 22 -1.26 9.49 1.54
C ARG A 22 -0.55 8.15 1.32
N SER A 23 0.62 8.11 0.68
CA SER A 23 1.34 6.86 0.48
C SER A 23 2.07 6.47 1.77
N VAL A 24 1.68 5.32 2.31
CA VAL A 24 2.32 4.75 3.50
C VAL A 24 3.16 3.58 3.03
N VAL A 25 4.44 3.86 2.79
CA VAL A 25 5.46 2.87 2.42
C VAL A 25 6.26 2.55 3.68
N PRO A 26 6.61 1.28 3.93
CA PRO A 26 7.40 0.94 5.10
C PRO A 26 8.77 1.62 5.06
N PRO A 27 9.25 2.18 6.18
CA PRO A 27 10.60 2.72 6.25
C PRO A 27 11.64 1.59 6.23
N GLY A 28 12.76 1.82 5.54
CA GLY A 28 13.92 0.91 5.49
C GLY A 28 14.06 0.12 4.19
N GLU A 29 15.17 -0.61 4.06
CA GLU A 29 15.50 -1.41 2.89
C GLU A 29 14.95 -2.86 3.00
N GLY A 30 14.87 -3.55 1.85
CA GLY A 30 14.52 -4.97 1.79
C GLY A 30 13.03 -5.30 1.71
N TRP A 31 12.15 -4.31 1.80
CA TRP A 31 10.71 -4.50 1.59
C TRP A 31 10.40 -4.82 0.13
N LYS A 32 9.57 -5.85 -0.08
CA LYS A 32 9.09 -6.24 -1.40
C LYS A 32 7.59 -6.49 -1.37
N SER A 33 6.91 -6.06 -2.42
CA SER A 33 5.51 -6.37 -2.66
C SER A 33 5.33 -7.81 -3.15
N ALA A 34 4.12 -8.36 -2.99
CA ALA A 34 3.79 -9.67 -3.56
C ALA A 34 4.01 -9.73 -5.08
N LYS A 35 3.86 -8.59 -5.81
CA LYS A 35 4.11 -8.51 -7.25
C LYS A 35 5.59 -8.71 -7.57
N GLU A 36 6.49 -8.12 -6.79
CA GLU A 36 7.94 -8.28 -6.96
C GLU A 36 8.38 -9.69 -6.57
N LEU A 37 7.87 -10.22 -5.46
CA LEU A 37 8.18 -11.58 -5.00
C LEU A 37 7.70 -12.63 -6.00
N LYS A 38 6.54 -12.42 -6.63
CA LYS A 38 6.04 -13.27 -7.71
C LYS A 38 7.01 -13.32 -8.89
N LYS A 39 7.58 -12.17 -9.28
CA LYS A 39 8.57 -12.08 -10.37
C LYS A 39 9.87 -12.79 -10.02
N ILE A 40 10.35 -12.62 -8.79
CA ILE A 40 11.61 -13.21 -8.31
C ILE A 40 11.49 -14.72 -8.18
N TYR A 41 10.45 -15.19 -7.48
CA TYR A 41 10.27 -16.61 -7.17
C TYR A 41 9.59 -17.40 -8.30
N ASN A 42 9.05 -16.70 -9.31
CA ASN A 42 8.43 -17.25 -10.50
C ASN A 42 7.39 -18.36 -10.21
N CYS A 43 6.41 -18.05 -9.37
CA CYS A 43 5.37 -19.02 -9.00
C CYS A 43 3.95 -18.48 -9.16
N GLY A 44 2.97 -19.39 -9.09
CA GLY A 44 1.56 -19.05 -9.08
C GLY A 44 1.18 -18.20 -7.88
N GLN A 45 0.24 -17.26 -8.08
CA GLN A 45 -0.16 -16.29 -7.06
C GLN A 45 -0.70 -16.95 -5.78
N VAL A 46 -1.51 -17.99 -5.92
CA VAL A 46 -2.06 -18.74 -4.77
C VAL A 46 -0.95 -19.37 -3.95
N ARG A 47 0.01 -20.04 -4.62
CA ARG A 47 1.17 -20.66 -3.96
C ARG A 47 2.04 -19.63 -3.25
N LEU A 48 2.25 -18.47 -3.88
CA LEU A 48 3.01 -17.38 -3.27
C LEU A 48 2.36 -16.93 -1.95
N TYR A 49 1.06 -16.65 -1.95
CA TYR A 49 0.37 -16.22 -0.73
C TYR A 49 0.39 -17.27 0.36
N HIS A 50 0.28 -18.56 0.00
CA HIS A 50 0.40 -19.64 0.96
C HIS A 50 1.78 -19.65 1.64
N ILE A 51 2.86 -19.54 0.86
CA ILE A 51 4.24 -19.49 1.39
C ILE A 51 4.45 -18.24 2.25
N LEU A 52 3.98 -17.08 1.81
CA LEU A 52 4.12 -15.84 2.57
C LEU A 52 3.36 -15.88 3.89
N ASN A 53 2.13 -16.38 3.90
CA ASN A 53 1.34 -16.50 5.11
C ASN A 53 2.00 -17.48 6.09
N GLN A 54 2.46 -18.64 5.61
CA GLN A 54 3.22 -19.59 6.43
C GLN A 54 4.49 -18.96 7.01
N GLY A 55 5.25 -18.21 6.19
CA GLY A 55 6.46 -17.54 6.68
C GLY A 55 6.19 -16.43 7.70
N VAL A 56 5.04 -15.77 7.62
CA VAL A 56 4.59 -14.78 8.62
C VAL A 56 4.16 -15.49 9.91
N GLU A 57 3.42 -16.58 9.82
CA GLU A 57 3.03 -17.41 10.98
C GLU A 57 4.24 -18.03 11.69
N ASP A 58 5.23 -18.51 10.93
CA ASP A 58 6.51 -19.01 11.42
C ASP A 58 7.43 -17.90 11.99
N GLY A 59 7.07 -16.63 11.84
CA GLY A 59 7.89 -15.49 12.29
C GLY A 59 9.15 -15.21 11.47
N LYS A 60 9.30 -15.85 10.30
CA LYS A 60 10.44 -15.69 9.36
C LYS A 60 10.28 -14.49 8.45
N ILE A 61 9.05 -14.03 8.24
CA ILE A 61 8.69 -12.93 7.36
C ILE A 61 7.93 -11.88 8.16
N GLU A 62 8.36 -10.64 8.04
CA GLU A 62 7.61 -9.49 8.54
C GLU A 62 6.69 -8.95 7.45
N ARG A 63 5.50 -8.50 7.87
CA ARG A 63 4.46 -7.99 6.99
C ARG A 63 4.08 -6.57 7.41
N PHE A 64 4.04 -5.66 6.44
CA PHE A 64 3.61 -4.28 6.64
C PHE A 64 2.44 -3.95 5.72
N TYR A 65 1.40 -3.36 6.30
CA TYR A 65 0.21 -2.92 5.58
C TYR A 65 0.34 -1.43 5.26
N GLY A 66 0.36 -1.12 3.97
CA GLY A 66 0.56 0.24 3.49
C GLY A 66 -0.34 0.59 2.30
N THR A 67 -0.03 1.74 1.73
CA THR A 67 -0.69 2.28 0.54
C THR A 67 0.37 2.80 -0.41
N GLU A 68 0.17 2.58 -1.69
CA GLU A 68 1.03 3.12 -2.74
C GLU A 68 0.15 3.82 -3.76
N GLU A 69 0.64 4.91 -4.33
CA GLU A 69 -0.02 5.58 -5.44
C GLU A 69 0.24 4.81 -6.73
N ASN A 70 -0.82 4.51 -7.47
CA ASN A 70 -0.70 3.86 -8.77
C ASN A 70 -0.39 4.91 -9.87
N GLN A 71 -0.19 4.44 -11.10
CA GLN A 71 0.11 5.32 -12.24
C GLN A 71 -1.01 6.32 -12.58
N ASP A 72 -2.24 6.07 -12.12
CA ASP A 72 -3.40 6.95 -12.32
C ASP A 72 -3.56 7.97 -11.18
N GLY A 73 -2.59 8.08 -10.26
CA GLY A 73 -2.68 8.94 -9.08
C GLY A 73 -3.67 8.44 -8.01
N LYS A 74 -4.07 7.18 -8.09
CA LYS A 74 -5.01 6.56 -7.13
C LYS A 74 -4.23 5.76 -6.09
N LEU A 75 -4.62 5.90 -4.83
CA LEU A 75 -4.03 5.09 -3.77
C LEU A 75 -4.62 3.70 -3.77
N VAL A 76 -3.72 2.73 -3.87
CA VAL A 76 -4.05 1.32 -3.78
C VAL A 76 -3.46 0.77 -2.49
N ARG A 77 -4.25 -0.06 -1.80
CA ARG A 77 -3.75 -0.84 -0.66
C ARG A 77 -2.66 -1.77 -1.16
N ARG A 78 -1.53 -1.79 -0.46
CA ARG A 78 -0.41 -2.68 -0.77
C ARG A 78 0.17 -3.28 0.49
N VAL A 79 0.54 -4.55 0.40
CA VAL A 79 1.19 -5.28 1.48
C VAL A 79 2.65 -5.50 1.08
N TRP A 80 3.53 -5.18 2.01
CA TRP A 80 4.96 -5.32 1.89
C TRP A 80 5.45 -6.44 2.80
N TYR A 81 6.45 -7.17 2.33
CA TYR A 81 7.05 -8.29 3.04
C TYR A 81 8.56 -8.11 3.08
N ARG A 82 9.18 -8.49 4.20
CA ARG A 82 10.64 -8.61 4.30
C ARG A 82 10.98 -9.86 5.11
N THR A 83 12.14 -10.45 4.86
CA THR A 83 12.69 -11.48 5.75
C THR A 83 13.12 -10.84 7.04
N LYS A 84 12.87 -11.52 8.16
CA LYS A 84 13.37 -11.12 9.47
C LYS A 84 14.84 -11.49 9.64
#